data_AF-A0A830GHF6-F1
#
_entry.id   AF-A0A830GHF6-F1
#
_cell.length_a   1.000
_cell.length_b   1.000
_cell.length_c   1.000
_cell.angle_alpha   90.00
_cell.angle_beta   90.00
_cell.angle_gamma   90.00
#
_symmetry.space_group_name_H-M   'P 1'
#
loop_
_entity.id
_entity.type
_entity.pdbx_description
1 polymer ?
#
loop_
_entity_poly.entity_id
_entity_poly.type
_entity_poly.pdbx_seq_one_letter_code
_entity_poly.pdbx_strand_id
1 'polypeptide(L)' 'MKSFADPSTTFELVFEEVRVGDGGLTAPRPTGEIRCTECGATALNIDDFPHEQDCPQRFVHSRWYAEQLQD' A
#
# COMPACT_ATOMS: atom_id res chain seq x y z
N MET A 1 13.45 10.96 7.36
CA MET A 1 12.66 9.92 6.67
C MET A 1 11.32 9.77 7.38
N LYS A 2 10.21 9.67 6.64
CA LYS A 2 8.86 9.47 7.24
C LYS A 2 8.55 7.98 7.34
N SER A 3 7.77 7.59 8.35
CA SER A 3 7.26 6.22 8.48
C SER A 3 5.89 6.08 7.85
N PHE A 4 5.50 4.89 7.38
CA PHE A 4 4.12 4.65 6.94
C PHE A 4 3.11 4.73 8.09
N ALA A 5 3.59 4.75 9.33
CA ALA A 5 2.78 5.02 10.51
C ALA A 5 2.69 6.53 10.82
N ASP A 6 3.29 7.40 10.01
CA ASP A 6 3.14 8.85 10.15
C ASP A 6 1.71 9.26 9.76
N PRO A 7 1.02 10.11 10.56
CA PRO A 7 -0.35 10.54 10.26
C PRO A 7 -0.51 11.27 8.91
N SER A 8 0.59 11.79 8.34
CA SER A 8 0.60 12.43 7.02
C SER A 8 0.81 11.45 5.86
N THR A 9 0.86 10.15 6.13
CA THR A 9 0.95 9.11 5.10
C THR A 9 -0.36 8.32 5.03
N THR A 10 -0.88 8.11 3.83
CA THR A 10 -2.15 7.41 3.62
C THR A 10 -2.00 6.35 2.53
N PHE A 11 -2.62 5.19 2.77
CA PHE A 11 -2.66 4.05 1.87
C PHE A 11 -4.04 3.41 1.95
N GLU A 12 -4.47 2.74 0.89
CA GLU A 12 -5.73 2.01 0.85
C GLU A 12 -5.50 0.53 0.51
N LEU A 13 -6.34 -0.35 1.06
CA LEU A 13 -6.37 -1.76 0.67
C LEU A 13 -7.12 -1.91 -0.64
N VAL A 14 -6.56 -2.69 -1.56
CA VAL A 14 -7.20 -2.99 -2.84
C VAL A 14 -8.12 -4.21 -2.67
N PHE A 15 -9.38 -4.04 -3.05
CA PHE A 15 -10.39 -5.09 -3.03
C PHE A 15 -10.78 -5.50 -4.44
N GLU A 16 -11.07 -6.79 -4.61
CA GLU A 16 -11.69 -7.37 -5.80
C GLU A 16 -13.11 -7.85 -5.47
N GLU A 17 -14.03 -7.74 -6.42
CA GLU A 17 -15.36 -8.34 -6.29
C GLU A 17 -15.29 -9.82 -6.66
N VAL A 18 -15.56 -10.69 -5.69
CA VAL A 18 -15.57 -12.14 -5.90
C VAL A 18 -16.97 -12.71 -5.74
N ARG A 19 -17.31 -13.73 -6.53
CA ARG A 19 -18.60 -14.41 -6.41
C ARG A 19 -18.69 -15.17 -5.09
N VAL A 20 -19.86 -15.09 -4.47
CA VAL A 20 -20.19 -15.80 -3.23
C VAL A 20 -21.24 -16.86 -3.53
N GLY A 21 -20.82 -18.13 -3.51
CA GLY A 21 -21.68 -19.27 -3.85
C GLY A 21 -22.19 -19.25 -5.29
N ASP A 22 -23.24 -20.04 -5.55
CA ASP A 22 -23.79 -20.23 -6.90
C ASP A 22 -24.91 -19.24 -7.27
N GLY A 23 -25.35 -18.42 -6.31
CA GLY A 23 -26.51 -17.53 -6.43
C GLY A 23 -26.28 -16.21 -7.18
N GLY A 24 -25.12 -16.02 -7.81
CA GLY A 24 -24.81 -14.81 -8.59
C GLY A 24 -24.50 -13.55 -7.76
N LEU A 25 -24.40 -13.66 -6.43
CA LEU A 25 -24.00 -12.57 -5.55
C LEU A 25 -22.47 -12.38 -5.59
N THR A 26 -22.01 -11.14 -5.39
CA THR A 26 -20.59 -10.82 -5.18
C THR A 26 -20.36 -10.16 -3.83
N ALA A 27 -19.13 -10.25 -3.34
CA ALA A 27 -18.66 -9.53 -2.17
C ALA A 27 -17.21 -9.08 -2.38
N PRO A 28 -16.80 -7.97 -1.74
CA PRO A 28 -15.42 -7.50 -1.80
C PRO A 28 -14.50 -8.44 -1.01
N ARG A 29 -13.35 -8.76 -1.60
CA ARG A 29 -12.28 -9.53 -0.98
C ARG A 29 -10.96 -8.77 -1.08
N PRO A 30 -10.17 -8.67 0.00
CA PRO A 30 -8.86 -8.04 -0.08
C PRO A 30 -7.94 -8.86 -0.99
N THR A 31 -7.30 -8.18 -1.92
CA THR A 31 -6.33 -8.78 -2.86
C THR A 31 -4.99 -9.08 -2.20
N GLY A 32 -4.69 -8.40 -1.10
CA GLY A 32 -3.36 -8.35 -0.49
C GLY A 32 -2.52 -7.18 -0.99
N GLU A 33 -2.96 -6.49 -2.05
CA GLU A 33 -2.30 -5.28 -2.53
C GLU A 33 -2.73 -4.04 -1.72
N ILE A 34 -1.79 -3.13 -1.60
CA ILE A 34 -1.93 -1.82 -0.97
C ILE A 34 -1.68 -0.79 -2.08
N ARG A 35 -2.48 0.29 -2.10
CA ARG A 35 -2.35 1.40 -3.05
C ARG A 35 -1.94 2.67 -2.32
N CYS A 36 -1.02 3.44 -2.91
CA CYS A 36 -0.69 4.77 -2.43
C CYS A 36 -1.77 5.75 -2.90
N THR A 37 -2.32 6.55 -1.98
CA THR A 37 -3.37 7.52 -2.31
C THR A 37 -2.87 8.75 -3.07
N GLU A 38 -1.55 8.98 -3.07
CA GLU A 38 -0.93 10.16 -3.69
C GLU A 38 -0.54 9.91 -5.16
N CYS A 39 0.06 8.75 -5.47
CA CYS A 39 0.54 8.43 -6.82
C CYS A 39 -0.16 7.22 -7.47
N GLY A 40 -1.05 6.53 -6.75
CA GLY A 40 -1.83 5.42 -7.29
C GLY A 40 -1.05 4.11 -7.52
N ALA A 41 0.27 4.08 -7.31
CA ALA A 41 1.05 2.85 -7.38
C ALA A 41 0.50 1.77 -6.43
N THR A 42 0.70 0.50 -6.76
CA THR A 42 0.29 -0.65 -5.95
C THR A 42 1.48 -1.54 -5.62
N ALA A 43 1.46 -2.15 -4.44
CA ALA A 43 2.44 -3.15 -4.02
C ALA A 43 1.84 -4.13 -3.02
N LEU A 44 2.49 -5.27 -2.85
CA LEU A 44 2.20 -6.25 -1.79
C LEU A 44 2.94 -5.94 -0.49
N ASN A 45 3.92 -5.04 -0.52
CA ASN A 45 4.73 -4.63 0.62
C ASN A 45 4.82 -3.11 0.68
N ILE A 46 4.48 -2.53 1.81
CA ILE A 46 4.50 -1.08 2.04
C ILE A 46 5.92 -0.50 2.11
N ASP A 47 6.92 -1.32 2.45
CA ASP A 47 8.33 -0.89 2.53
C ASP A 47 9.03 -0.86 1.16
N ASP A 48 8.51 -1.56 0.16
CA ASP A 48 9.07 -1.66 -1.20
C ASP A 48 8.03 -1.24 -2.24
N PHE A 49 7.63 0.03 -2.14
CA PHE A 49 6.56 0.59 -2.94
C PHE A 49 7.12 1.27 -4.21
N PRO A 50 6.65 0.92 -5.43
CA PRO A 50 7.17 1.47 -6.68
C PRO A 50 6.57 2.85 -6.97
N HIS A 51 6.87 3.82 -6.10
CA HIS A 51 6.34 5.18 -6.21
C HIS A 51 6.82 5.92 -7.47
N GLU A 52 5.95 6.81 -7.98
CA GLU A 52 6.34 7.82 -8.97
C GLU A 52 7.40 8.76 -8.41
N GLN A 53 8.20 9.36 -9.30
CA GLN A 53 9.40 10.12 -8.92
C GLN A 53 9.09 11.34 -8.03
N ASP A 54 7.94 11.98 -8.25
CA ASP A 54 7.44 13.17 -7.56
C ASP A 54 6.43 12.86 -6.44
N CYS A 55 6.20 11.58 -6.13
CA CYS A 55 5.30 11.19 -5.07
C CYS A 55 5.79 11.70 -3.70
N PRO A 56 4.97 12.42 -2.92
CA PRO A 56 5.36 12.93 -1.60
C PRO A 56 5.60 11.81 -0.57
N GLN A 57 5.11 10.59 -0.84
CA GLN A 57 5.31 9.40 -0.01
C GLN A 57 6.48 8.50 -0.50
N ARG A 58 7.24 8.89 -1.53
CA ARG A 58 8.25 8.05 -2.21
C ARG A 58 9.31 7.39 -1.30
N PHE A 59 9.68 8.04 -0.20
CA PHE A 59 10.71 7.57 0.73
C PHE A 59 10.14 7.21 2.11
N VAL A 60 8.89 6.78 2.14
CA VAL A 60 8.22 6.32 3.36
C VAL A 60 8.61 4.86 3.61
N HIS A 61 9.22 4.58 4.75
CA HIS A 61 9.64 3.24 5.16
C HIS A 61 9.40 3.04 6.66
N SER A 62 9.24 1.80 7.13
CA SER A 62 9.24 1.51 8.56
C SER A 62 10.50 2.06 9.23
N ARG A 63 10.39 2.39 10.53
CA ARG A 63 11.55 2.81 11.32
C ARG A 63 12.68 1.78 11.29
N TRP A 64 12.33 0.50 11.34
CA TRP A 64 13.29 -0.60 11.25
C TRP A 64 14.01 -0.61 9.89
N TYR A 65 13.27 -0.55 8.77
CA TYR A 65 13.87 -0.54 7.44
C TYR A 65 14.76 0.70 7.24
N ALA A 66 14.33 1.85 7.77
CA ALA A 66 15.09 3.08 7.78
C ALA A 66 16.42 2.99 8.54
N GLU A 67 16.49 2.20 9.61
CA GLU A 67 17.72 1.93 10.37
C GLU A 67 18.66 1.02 9.57
N GLN A 68 18.14 0.02 8.86
CA GLN A 68 18.95 -0.90 8.05
C GLN A 68 19.58 -0.25 6.80
N LEU A 69 19.02 0.84 6.28
CA LEU A 69 19.58 1.57 5.12
C LEU A 69 20.78 2.47 5.46
N GLN A 70 21.15 2.61 6.75
CA GLN A 70 22.22 3.49 7.20
C GLN A 70 23.59 2.78 7.35
N ASP A 71 23.63 1.46 7.14
CA ASP A 71 24.84 0.63 7.07
C ASP A 71 25.28 0.40 5.60
#